data_AF-A0A024G0G4-F1
#
_entry.id   AF-A0A024G0G4-F1
#
_cell.length_a   1.000
_cell.length_b   1.000
_cell.length_c   1.000
_cell.angle_alpha   90.00
_cell.angle_beta   90.00
_cell.angle_gamma   90.00
#
_symmetry.space_group_name_H-M   'P 1'
#
loop_
_entity.id
_entity.type
_entity.pdbx_description
1 polymer ?
#
loop_
_entity_poly.entity_id
_entity_poly.type
_entity_poly.pdbx_seq_one_letter_code
_entity_poly.pdbx_strand_id
1 'polypeptide(L)'
;MKYAKSKNKLKAKKIPSLKNRIRSLERYLQRKGQKDPTCADKERELEELLAQLEEKNVISEQKKIVERSKKPRFFERVKLMRKLGKLKKKLEETTSKKEKKKMHADITATRRDLMYVFYFPKSERYIPLFPTVKTLDDTAMIRRETLKAEVVKTYEENIDSHEKFESFCTESRKSKADSTSSCNLIKKPLKVIQKKKKKKHRQNKETNEPALVDQDGSTSELSDTEKKFNQSFPAQNSENEEHDSDFFIE
;
A
#
# COMPACT_ATOMS: atom_id res chain seq x y z
N MET A 1 -35.42 54.02 2.79
CA MET A 1 -34.30 53.48 1.98
C MET A 1 -33.75 52.23 2.66
N LYS A 2 -33.76 51.07 1.98
CA LYS A 2 -33.25 49.80 2.51
C LYS A 2 -31.79 49.63 2.05
N TYR A 3 -30.82 49.85 2.94
CA TYR A 3 -29.41 49.58 2.66
C TYR A 3 -29.13 48.08 2.78
N ALA A 4 -28.89 47.41 1.65
CA ALA A 4 -28.41 46.04 1.61
C ALA A 4 -26.95 45.99 2.10
N LYS A 5 -26.73 45.62 3.35
CA LYS A 5 -25.38 45.37 3.90
C LYS A 5 -24.78 44.16 3.17
N SER A 6 -23.79 44.40 2.31
CA SER A 6 -23.04 43.36 1.58
C SER A 6 -22.27 42.49 2.57
N LYS A 7 -22.70 41.23 2.74
CA LYS A 7 -22.00 40.24 3.56
C LYS A 7 -20.80 39.66 2.80
N ASN A 8 -19.80 40.49 2.48
CA ASN A 8 -18.51 40.00 2.02
C ASN A 8 -17.67 39.55 3.22
N LYS A 9 -17.95 38.33 3.69
CA LYS A 9 -17.09 37.63 4.65
C LYS A 9 -15.72 37.43 3.98
N LEU A 10 -14.68 38.09 4.50
CA LEU A 10 -13.29 37.93 4.08
C LEU A 10 -12.92 36.44 4.13
N LYS A 11 -12.92 35.75 2.98
CA LYS A 11 -12.51 34.35 2.90
C LYS A 11 -11.00 34.32 3.09
N ALA A 12 -10.53 33.63 4.13
CA ALA A 12 -9.09 33.42 4.35
C ALA A 12 -8.44 32.86 3.07
N LYS A 13 -7.33 33.46 2.64
CA LYS A 13 -6.61 33.03 1.43
C LYS A 13 -6.16 31.59 1.62
N LYS A 14 -6.49 30.72 0.68
CA LYS A 14 -6.08 29.30 0.71
C LYS A 14 -4.56 29.24 0.52
N ILE A 15 -3.87 28.56 1.44
CA ILE A 15 -2.45 28.27 1.31
C ILE A 15 -2.27 27.37 0.08
N PRO A 16 -1.41 27.73 -0.88
CA PRO A 16 -1.20 26.92 -2.08
C PRO A 16 -0.60 25.56 -1.71
N SER A 17 -1.02 24.51 -2.43
CA SER A 17 -0.40 23.18 -2.30
C SER A 17 1.08 23.21 -2.68
N LEU A 18 1.90 22.34 -2.09
CA LEU A 18 3.34 22.19 -2.41
C LEU A 18 3.62 22.15 -3.91
N LYS A 19 2.89 21.29 -4.64
CA LYS A 19 3.03 21.17 -6.11
C LYS A 19 2.68 22.47 -6.84
N ASN A 20 1.74 23.26 -6.31
CA ASN A 20 1.40 24.56 -6.91
C ASN A 20 2.48 25.61 -6.62
N ARG A 21 3.09 25.59 -5.43
CA ARG A 21 4.21 26.48 -5.08
C ARG A 21 5.43 26.20 -5.97
N ILE A 22 5.80 24.92 -6.13
CA ILE A 22 6.85 24.46 -7.06
C ILE A 22 6.60 24.97 -8.48
N ARG A 23 5.44 24.66 -9.07
CA ARG A 23 5.10 25.13 -10.43
C ARG A 23 5.09 26.66 -10.57
N SER A 24 4.71 27.37 -9.51
CA SER A 24 4.69 28.84 -9.53
C SER A 24 6.10 29.43 -9.54
N LEU A 25 7.02 28.82 -8.77
CA LEU A 25 8.44 29.18 -8.75
C LEU A 25 9.15 28.78 -10.05
N GLU A 26 8.90 27.58 -10.58
CA GLU A 26 9.42 27.16 -11.90
C GLU A 26 9.01 28.15 -12.99
N ARG A 27 7.72 28.51 -13.07
CA ARG A 27 7.21 29.51 -14.02
C ARG A 27 7.74 30.91 -13.74
N TYR A 28 8.11 31.22 -12.49
CA TYR A 28 8.73 32.51 -12.15
C TYR A 28 10.13 32.57 -12.73
N LEU A 29 10.95 31.55 -12.46
CA LEU A 29 12.32 31.42 -12.93
C LEU A 29 12.39 31.37 -14.46
N GLN A 30 11.49 30.63 -15.11
CA GLN A 30 11.39 30.58 -16.57
C GLN A 30 11.06 31.94 -17.22
N ARG A 31 10.25 32.79 -16.56
CA ARG A 31 9.84 34.09 -17.12
C ARG A 31 10.84 35.20 -16.87
N LYS A 32 11.36 35.29 -15.65
CA LYS A 32 12.23 36.40 -15.25
C LYS A 32 13.71 36.12 -15.51
N GLY A 33 14.11 34.85 -15.57
CA GLY A 33 15.49 34.43 -15.82
C GLY A 33 16.51 35.09 -14.90
N GLN A 34 17.79 35.07 -15.29
CA GLN A 34 18.92 35.62 -14.53
C GLN A 34 18.91 37.15 -14.31
N LYS A 35 17.89 37.86 -14.84
CA LYS A 35 17.81 39.33 -14.79
C LYS A 35 17.35 39.88 -13.43
N ASP A 36 16.78 39.03 -12.59
CA ASP A 36 16.27 39.41 -11.27
C ASP A 36 17.26 38.94 -10.18
N PRO A 37 17.76 39.84 -9.31
CA PRO A 37 18.71 39.47 -8.25
C PRO A 37 18.11 38.47 -7.24
N THR A 38 16.78 38.34 -7.19
CA THR A 38 16.08 37.40 -6.31
C THR A 38 15.96 35.98 -6.88
N CYS A 39 16.51 35.70 -8.07
CA CYS A 39 16.40 34.38 -8.69
C CYS A 39 17.19 33.30 -7.93
N ALA A 40 18.39 33.62 -7.44
CA ALA A 40 19.19 32.67 -6.66
C ALA A 40 18.44 32.18 -5.40
N ASP A 41 17.74 33.07 -4.70
CA ASP A 41 16.95 32.70 -3.52
C ASP A 41 15.75 31.82 -3.89
N LYS A 42 15.13 32.07 -5.04
CA LYS A 42 13.97 31.30 -5.54
C LYS A 42 14.37 29.93 -6.08
N GLU A 43 15.57 29.80 -6.63
CA GLU A 43 16.17 28.52 -7.01
C GLU A 43 16.42 27.67 -5.77
N ARG A 44 17.03 28.24 -4.72
CA ARG A 44 17.18 27.57 -3.41
C ARG A 44 15.83 27.15 -2.82
N GLU A 45 14.84 28.04 -2.82
CA GLU A 45 13.49 27.72 -2.36
C GLU A 45 12.86 26.58 -3.19
N LEU A 46 13.07 26.58 -4.51
CA LEU A 46 12.58 25.52 -5.38
C LEU A 46 13.22 24.17 -5.04
N GLU A 47 14.54 24.12 -4.85
CA GLU A 47 15.27 22.92 -4.46
C GLU A 47 14.76 22.36 -3.11
N GLU A 48 14.57 23.22 -2.12
CA GLU A 48 14.00 22.82 -0.82
C GLU A 48 12.59 22.22 -0.96
N LEU A 49 11.74 22.85 -1.78
CA LEU A 49 10.37 22.37 -1.99
C LEU A 49 10.33 21.05 -2.78
N LEU A 50 11.27 20.85 -3.70
CA LEU A 50 11.44 19.59 -4.42
C LEU A 50 11.89 18.48 -3.46
N ALA A 51 12.86 18.75 -2.57
CA ALA A 51 13.28 17.81 -1.54
C ALA A 51 12.11 17.41 -0.60
N GLN A 52 11.30 18.38 -0.18
CA GLN A 52 10.08 18.12 0.61
C GLN A 52 9.04 17.29 -0.15
N LEU A 53 8.92 17.49 -1.46
CA LEU A 53 8.00 16.70 -2.29
C LEU A 53 8.46 15.24 -2.35
N GLU A 54 9.76 15.02 -2.52
CA GLU A 54 10.34 13.68 -2.59
C GLU A 54 10.19 12.92 -1.27
N GLU A 55 10.48 13.56 -0.14
CA GLU A 55 10.23 12.98 1.18
C GLU A 55 8.76 12.56 1.36
N LYS A 56 7.82 13.40 0.93
CA LYS A 56 6.39 13.08 0.97
C LYS A 56 6.02 11.93 0.06
N ASN A 57 6.65 11.82 -1.11
CA ASN A 57 6.44 10.69 -2.01
C ASN A 57 6.93 9.39 -1.36
N VAL A 58 8.16 9.38 -0.82
CA VAL A 58 8.73 8.22 -0.09
C VAL A 58 7.83 7.78 1.06
N ILE A 59 7.39 8.71 1.91
CA ILE A 59 6.46 8.41 3.01
C ILE A 59 5.13 7.85 2.48
N SER A 60 4.63 8.37 1.35
CA SER A 60 3.38 7.89 0.75
C SER A 60 3.51 6.47 0.21
N GLU A 61 4.64 6.12 -0.39
CA GLU A 61 4.93 4.75 -0.86
C GLU A 61 5.08 3.78 0.31
N GLN A 62 5.83 4.18 1.35
CA GLN A 62 5.94 3.40 2.59
C GLN A 62 4.56 3.14 3.22
N LYS A 63 3.67 4.15 3.25
CA LYS A 63 2.29 3.99 3.75
C LYS A 63 1.51 2.95 2.94
N LYS A 64 1.61 2.97 1.61
CA LYS A 64 0.96 1.98 0.73
C LYS A 64 1.49 0.57 1.00
N ILE A 65 2.80 0.42 1.14
CA ILE A 65 3.46 -0.86 1.45
C ILE A 65 3.00 -1.40 2.82
N VAL A 66 2.98 -0.53 3.83
CA VAL A 66 2.47 -0.88 5.16
C VAL A 66 1.00 -1.30 5.08
N GLU A 67 0.16 -0.55 4.36
CA GLU A 67 -1.25 -0.89 4.21
C GLU A 67 -1.50 -2.26 3.57
N ARG A 68 -0.76 -2.57 2.48
CA ARG A 68 -0.81 -3.88 1.82
C ARG A 68 -0.37 -5.02 2.76
N SER A 69 0.65 -4.78 3.58
CA SER A 69 1.20 -5.80 4.48
C SER A 69 0.44 -5.99 5.80
N LYS A 70 -0.39 -5.03 6.22
CA LYS A 70 -1.16 -5.10 7.49
C LYS A 70 -1.95 -6.40 7.63
N LYS A 71 -2.69 -6.79 6.59
CA LYS A 71 -3.59 -7.95 6.63
C LYS A 71 -2.84 -9.29 6.71
N PRO A 72 -1.87 -9.60 5.82
CA PRO A 72 -1.09 -10.83 5.95
C PRO A 72 -0.32 -10.89 7.27
N ARG A 73 0.34 -9.79 7.70
CA ARG A 73 1.04 -9.73 8.99
C ARG A 73 0.13 -10.03 10.18
N PHE A 74 -1.10 -9.49 10.17
CA PHE A 74 -2.08 -9.77 11.22
C PHE A 74 -2.42 -11.26 11.31
N PHE A 75 -2.68 -11.91 10.18
CA PHE A 75 -3.00 -13.34 10.18
C PHE A 75 -1.81 -14.19 10.62
N GLU A 76 -0.60 -13.84 10.21
CA GLU A 76 0.60 -14.55 10.63
C GLU A 76 0.89 -14.38 12.12
N ARG A 77 0.77 -13.15 12.65
CA ARG A 77 0.80 -12.90 14.10
C ARG A 77 -0.19 -13.81 14.82
N VAL A 78 -1.46 -13.84 14.38
CA VAL A 78 -2.51 -14.67 15.02
C VAL A 78 -2.17 -16.17 14.94
N LYS A 79 -1.66 -16.65 13.81
CA LYS A 79 -1.22 -18.06 13.65
C LYS A 79 -0.07 -18.39 14.62
N LEU A 80 0.94 -17.54 14.67
CA LEU A 80 2.11 -17.73 15.53
C LEU A 80 1.75 -17.63 17.01
N MET A 81 0.92 -16.68 17.42
CA MET A 81 0.44 -16.57 18.81
C MET A 81 -0.36 -17.80 19.24
N ARG A 82 -1.21 -18.35 18.36
CA ARG A 82 -1.91 -19.62 18.62
C ARG A 82 -0.93 -20.78 18.76
N LYS A 83 0.07 -20.87 17.88
CA LYS A 83 1.13 -21.90 17.95
C LYS A 83 1.91 -21.79 19.26
N LEU A 84 2.33 -20.59 19.63
CA LEU A 84 3.02 -20.30 20.89
C LEU A 84 2.18 -20.69 22.10
N GLY A 85 0.89 -20.34 22.13
CA GLY A 85 -0.02 -20.73 23.20
C GLY A 85 -0.21 -22.25 23.31
N LYS A 86 -0.30 -22.96 22.20
CA LYS A 86 -0.37 -24.44 22.18
C LYS A 86 0.93 -25.08 22.70
N LEU A 87 2.08 -24.57 22.27
CA LEU A 87 3.39 -25.08 22.71
C LEU A 87 3.60 -24.86 24.21
N LYS A 88 3.22 -23.69 24.75
CA LYS A 88 3.29 -23.41 26.18
C LYS A 88 2.42 -24.37 27.01
N LYS A 89 1.16 -24.59 26.60
CA LYS A 89 0.28 -25.56 27.27
C LYS A 89 0.84 -26.99 27.25
N LYS A 90 1.32 -27.43 26.08
CA LYS A 90 1.95 -28.76 25.95
C LYS A 90 3.19 -28.88 26.85
N LEU A 91 3.98 -27.83 26.97
CA LEU A 91 5.15 -27.82 27.84
C LEU A 91 4.79 -28.01 29.33
N GLU A 92 3.65 -27.48 29.76
CA GLU A 92 3.11 -27.66 31.12
C GLU A 92 2.62 -29.11 31.35
N GLU A 93 1.97 -29.72 30.35
CA GLU A 93 1.43 -31.09 30.42
C GLU A 93 2.50 -32.18 30.30
N THR A 94 3.56 -31.94 29.54
CA THR A 94 4.61 -32.93 29.28
C THR A 94 5.48 -33.16 30.52
N THR A 95 5.74 -34.42 30.88
CA THR A 95 6.66 -34.81 31.96
C THR A 95 8.06 -35.18 31.44
N SER A 96 8.18 -35.62 30.18
CA SER A 96 9.44 -36.08 29.57
C SER A 96 10.44 -34.94 29.30
N LYS A 97 11.66 -35.05 29.85
CA LYS A 97 12.74 -34.05 29.69
C LYS A 97 13.18 -33.86 28.23
N LYS A 98 13.16 -34.92 27.42
CA LYS A 98 13.54 -34.84 25.99
C LYS A 98 12.51 -34.06 25.19
N GLU A 99 11.22 -34.28 25.46
CA GLU A 99 10.13 -33.57 24.79
C GLU A 99 10.07 -32.11 25.23
N LYS A 100 10.29 -31.81 26.52
CA LYS A 100 10.42 -30.42 27.01
C LYS A 100 11.48 -29.64 26.25
N LYS A 101 12.67 -30.22 26.03
CA LYS A 101 13.74 -29.57 25.25
C LYS A 101 13.31 -29.24 23.81
N LYS A 102 12.62 -30.17 23.13
CA LYS A 102 12.08 -29.92 21.77
C LYS A 102 11.05 -28.79 21.78
N MET A 103 10.13 -28.79 22.75
CA MET A 103 9.11 -27.74 22.89
C MET A 103 9.73 -26.37 23.18
N HIS A 104 10.78 -26.29 24.00
CA HIS A 104 11.52 -25.04 24.20
C HIS A 104 12.16 -24.53 22.90
N ALA A 105 12.79 -25.41 22.11
CA ALA A 105 13.34 -25.05 20.81
C ALA A 105 12.23 -24.50 19.89
N ASP A 106 11.08 -25.17 19.81
CA ASP A 106 9.93 -24.73 19.00
C ASP A 106 9.36 -23.38 19.47
N ILE A 107 9.33 -23.13 20.78
CA ILE A 107 8.93 -21.84 21.36
C ILE A 107 9.89 -20.75 20.92
N THR A 108 11.21 -20.97 21.02
CA THR A 108 12.20 -19.97 20.60
C THR A 108 12.13 -19.69 19.09
N ALA A 109 11.95 -20.73 18.26
CA ALA A 109 11.75 -20.57 16.82
C ALA A 109 10.48 -19.76 16.50
N THR A 110 9.36 -20.09 17.16
CA THR A 110 8.09 -19.36 17.00
C THR A 110 8.20 -17.90 17.47
N ARG A 111 9.02 -17.63 18.51
CA ARG A 111 9.29 -16.26 18.96
C ARG A 111 10.11 -15.47 17.95
N ARG A 112 11.15 -16.08 17.34
CA ARG A 112 11.91 -15.46 16.24
C ARG A 112 11.01 -15.14 15.04
N ASP A 113 10.08 -16.03 14.69
CA ASP A 113 9.08 -15.76 13.66
C ASP A 113 8.17 -14.57 14.03
N LEU A 114 7.76 -14.45 15.30
CA LEU A 114 6.98 -13.28 15.76
C LEU A 114 7.79 -11.99 15.70
N MET A 115 9.09 -12.04 16.04
CA MET A 115 9.99 -10.90 15.90
C MET A 115 10.03 -10.43 14.46
N TYR A 116 10.17 -11.36 13.50
CA TYR A 116 10.12 -11.04 12.07
C TYR A 116 8.85 -10.29 11.69
N VAL A 117 7.68 -10.74 12.15
CA VAL A 117 6.41 -10.06 11.88
C VAL A 117 6.38 -8.65 12.49
N PHE A 118 6.96 -8.44 13.67
CA PHE A 118 6.92 -7.18 14.40
C PHE A 118 7.88 -6.13 13.83
N TYR A 119 9.15 -6.49 13.68
CA TYR A 119 10.27 -5.63 13.28
C TYR A 119 10.43 -5.48 11.76
N PHE A 120 9.52 -6.06 10.97
CA PHE A 120 9.60 -5.99 9.51
C PHE A 120 9.71 -4.54 9.00
N PRO A 121 10.67 -4.23 8.09
CA PRO A 121 10.89 -2.88 7.59
C PRO A 121 9.69 -2.34 6.81
N LYS A 122 9.39 -1.04 6.98
CA LYS A 122 8.23 -0.38 6.34
C LYS A 122 8.49 0.00 4.87
N SER A 123 9.75 -0.02 4.46
CA SER A 123 10.21 0.29 3.10
C SER A 123 10.05 -0.86 2.12
N GLU A 124 9.95 -2.11 2.61
CA GLU A 124 9.94 -3.30 1.75
C GLU A 124 8.59 -4.00 1.74
N ARG A 125 8.34 -4.79 0.69
CA ARG A 125 7.12 -5.62 0.61
C ARG A 125 7.26 -6.82 1.54
N TYR A 126 6.24 -7.06 2.35
CA TYR A 126 6.21 -8.19 3.29
C TYR A 126 6.26 -9.54 2.58
N ILE A 127 7.15 -10.42 3.04
CA ILE A 127 7.30 -11.78 2.53
C ILE A 127 6.62 -12.74 3.52
N PRO A 128 5.50 -13.39 3.12
CA PRO A 128 4.75 -14.26 4.03
C PRO A 128 5.57 -15.44 4.57
N LEU A 129 5.41 -15.73 5.86
CA LEU A 129 5.90 -16.95 6.49
C LEU A 129 5.07 -18.17 6.06
N PHE A 130 3.76 -17.96 5.89
CA PHE A 130 2.80 -19.02 5.57
C PHE A 130 2.05 -18.66 4.28
N PRO A 131 2.72 -18.73 3.11
CA PRO A 131 2.10 -18.39 1.84
C PRO A 131 0.92 -19.33 1.55
N THR A 132 -0.16 -18.77 1.00
CA THR A 132 -1.34 -19.56 0.61
C THR A 132 -1.14 -20.23 -0.75
N VAL A 133 -0.31 -19.62 -1.61
CA VAL A 133 0.12 -20.16 -2.91
C VAL A 133 1.46 -20.86 -2.72
N LYS A 134 1.63 -22.05 -3.30
CA LYS A 134 2.75 -22.96 -3.03
C LYS A 134 4.10 -22.51 -3.60
N THR A 135 4.12 -21.58 -4.55
CA THR A 135 5.34 -21.12 -5.23
C THR A 135 5.70 -19.72 -4.72
N LEU A 136 6.52 -19.65 -3.67
CA LEU A 136 7.33 -18.46 -3.42
C LEU A 136 8.63 -18.62 -4.21
N ASP A 137 9.09 -17.54 -4.83
CA ASP A 137 10.37 -17.53 -5.53
C ASP A 137 11.52 -17.81 -4.54
N ASP A 138 12.53 -18.56 -4.96
CA ASP A 138 13.69 -18.90 -4.12
C ASP A 138 14.41 -17.65 -3.61
N THR A 139 14.46 -16.60 -4.44
CA THR A 139 15.02 -15.28 -4.07
C THR A 139 14.26 -14.64 -2.91
N ALA A 140 12.93 -14.77 -2.87
CA ALA A 140 12.12 -14.27 -1.78
C ALA A 140 12.34 -15.08 -0.49
N MET A 141 12.62 -16.38 -0.60
CA MET A 141 12.95 -17.22 0.55
C MET A 141 14.28 -16.80 1.18
N ILE A 142 15.32 -16.60 0.36
CA ILE A 142 16.64 -16.12 0.81
C ILE A 142 16.50 -14.73 1.45
N ARG A 143 15.77 -13.81 0.81
CA ARG A 143 15.53 -12.47 1.37
C ARG A 143 14.82 -12.54 2.71
N ARG A 144 13.85 -13.43 2.88
CA ARG A 144 13.16 -13.63 4.15
C ARG A 144 14.11 -14.10 5.26
N GLU A 145 15.03 -15.00 4.97
CA GLU A 145 16.01 -15.49 5.96
C GLU A 145 17.01 -14.41 6.36
N THR A 146 17.52 -13.64 5.40
CA THR A 146 18.39 -12.48 5.70
C THR A 146 17.68 -11.47 6.60
N LEU A 147 16.41 -11.15 6.32
CA LEU A 147 15.60 -10.26 7.14
C LEU A 147 15.32 -10.85 8.53
N LYS A 148 15.11 -12.16 8.67
CA LYS A 148 14.98 -12.80 10.00
C LYS A 148 16.25 -12.63 10.83
N ALA A 149 17.42 -12.79 10.23
CA ALA A 149 18.69 -12.62 10.91
C ALA A 149 18.92 -11.15 11.31
N GLU A 150 18.61 -10.20 10.42
CA GLU A 150 18.66 -8.76 10.71
C GLU A 150 17.75 -8.39 11.87
N VAL A 151 16.53 -8.92 11.90
CA VAL A 151 15.57 -8.67 12.98
C VAL A 151 16.09 -9.14 14.34
N VAL A 152 16.79 -10.27 14.41
CA VAL A 152 17.41 -10.73 15.67
C VAL A 152 18.46 -9.73 16.15
N LYS A 153 19.30 -9.22 15.25
CA LYS A 153 20.30 -8.18 15.57
C LYS A 153 19.63 -6.89 16.06
N THR A 154 18.64 -6.39 15.32
CA THR A 154 17.92 -5.16 15.70
C THR A 154 17.23 -5.30 17.05
N TYR A 155 16.72 -6.50 17.38
CA TYR A 155 16.15 -6.76 18.69
C TYR A 155 17.22 -6.66 19.77
N GLU A 156 18.36 -7.36 19.62
CA GLU A 156 19.46 -7.34 20.58
C GLU A 156 20.01 -5.92 20.82
N GLU A 157 20.10 -5.10 19.78
CA GLU A 157 20.58 -3.70 19.87
C GLU A 157 19.57 -2.76 20.54
N ASN A 158 18.27 -2.97 20.32
CA ASN A 158 17.22 -2.03 20.76
C ASN A 158 16.49 -2.55 22.02
N ILE A 159 17.10 -2.33 23.20
CA ILE A 159 16.53 -2.71 24.51
C ILE A 159 15.11 -2.14 24.69
N ASP A 160 14.89 -0.86 24.40
CA ASP A 160 13.57 -0.20 24.53
C ASP A 160 12.46 -0.81 23.68
N SER A 161 12.82 -1.51 22.60
CA SER A 161 11.83 -2.17 21.75
C SER A 161 11.42 -3.55 22.27
N HIS A 162 12.17 -4.13 23.21
CA HIS A 162 11.83 -5.41 23.82
C HIS A 162 10.48 -5.34 24.52
N GLU A 163 10.21 -4.29 25.30
CA GLU A 163 8.93 -4.13 26.01
C GLU A 163 7.73 -4.07 25.06
N LYS A 164 7.90 -3.36 23.92
CA LYS A 164 6.87 -3.26 22.88
C LYS A 164 6.63 -4.61 22.22
N PHE A 165 7.69 -5.38 21.99
CA PHE A 165 7.60 -6.73 21.44
C PHE A 165 6.94 -7.72 22.40
N GLU A 166 7.27 -7.68 23.70
CA GLU A 166 6.60 -8.51 24.71
C GLU A 166 5.12 -8.17 24.82
N SER A 167 4.77 -6.88 24.80
CA SER A 167 3.38 -6.41 24.73
C SER A 167 2.68 -6.96 23.48
N PHE A 168 3.35 -6.91 22.32
CA PHE A 168 2.83 -7.46 21.07
C PHE A 168 2.60 -8.99 21.13
N CYS A 169 3.45 -9.73 21.85
CA CYS A 169 3.31 -11.17 22.05
C CYS A 169 2.21 -11.55 23.06
N THR A 170 1.89 -10.66 24.00
CA THR A 170 0.94 -10.90 25.10
C THR A 170 -0.45 -10.33 24.84
N GLU A 171 -0.59 -9.38 23.91
CA GLU A 171 -1.85 -8.82 23.40
C GLU A 171 -2.73 -9.88 22.69
N SER A 172 -3.22 -10.83 23.46
CA SER A 172 -4.09 -11.90 23.02
C SER A 172 -5.52 -11.55 23.39
N ARG A 173 -6.17 -10.65 22.62
CA ARG A 173 -7.63 -10.36 22.66
C ARG A 173 -8.26 -10.00 24.02
N LYS A 174 -7.51 -9.97 25.13
CA LYS A 174 -8.03 -9.93 26.50
C LYS A 174 -8.23 -8.50 27.02
N SER A 175 -7.52 -7.51 26.46
CA SER A 175 -7.72 -6.09 26.79
C SER A 175 -9.02 -5.47 26.27
N LYS A 176 -9.87 -6.25 25.57
CA LYS A 176 -11.26 -5.84 25.27
C LYS A 176 -12.29 -6.33 26.30
N ALA A 177 -11.91 -7.14 27.29
CA ALA A 177 -12.80 -7.45 28.41
C ALA A 177 -12.79 -6.32 29.44
N ASP A 178 -11.61 -5.74 29.72
CA ASP A 178 -11.44 -4.79 30.83
C ASP A 178 -11.47 -3.29 30.41
N SER A 179 -11.71 -3.00 29.12
CA SER A 179 -11.89 -1.62 28.61
C SER A 179 -13.35 -1.25 28.28
N THR A 180 -14.31 -2.08 28.73
CA THR A 180 -15.74 -1.81 28.55
C THR A 180 -16.24 -0.83 29.63
N SER A 181 -15.90 0.45 29.53
CA SER A 181 -16.66 1.52 30.21
C SER A 181 -16.96 2.77 29.37
N SER A 182 -16.70 2.78 28.05
CA SER A 182 -17.12 3.94 27.24
C SER A 182 -17.30 3.69 25.73
N CYS A 183 -17.79 2.53 25.31
CA CYS A 183 -18.40 2.40 23.98
C CYS A 183 -19.88 2.04 24.11
N ASN A 184 -20.69 3.07 24.34
CA ASN A 184 -22.13 3.03 24.14
C ASN A 184 -22.41 2.61 22.69
N LEU A 185 -22.70 1.32 22.50
CA LEU A 185 -23.45 0.84 21.36
C LEU A 185 -24.84 1.49 21.47
N ILE A 186 -24.97 2.67 20.86
CA ILE A 186 -26.26 3.27 20.54
C ILE A 186 -26.95 2.28 19.61
N LYS A 187 -27.76 1.41 20.21
CA LYS A 187 -28.85 0.71 19.54
C LYS A 187 -29.66 1.80 18.84
N LYS A 188 -29.50 1.94 17.53
CA LYS A 188 -30.44 2.73 16.73
C LYS A 188 -31.82 2.08 16.93
N PRO A 189 -32.84 2.77 17.44
CA PRO A 189 -34.18 2.20 17.46
C PRO A 189 -34.63 2.01 16.01
N LEU A 190 -35.19 0.83 15.73
CA LEU A 190 -35.92 0.54 14.51
C LEU A 190 -36.93 1.68 14.29
N LYS A 191 -36.78 2.43 13.19
CA LYS A 191 -37.79 3.40 12.78
C LYS A 191 -39.05 2.62 12.40
N VAL A 192 -40.07 2.71 13.24
CA VAL A 192 -41.46 2.43 12.87
C VAL A 192 -41.79 3.27 11.64
N ILE A 193 -42.09 2.60 10.52
CA ILE A 193 -42.50 3.21 9.27
C ILE A 193 -43.91 3.77 9.47
N GLN A 194 -44.02 5.06 9.78
CA GLN A 194 -45.28 5.78 9.61
C GLN A 194 -45.30 6.43 8.22
N LYS A 195 -46.15 5.88 7.34
CA LYS A 195 -46.47 6.42 6.01
C LYS A 195 -47.03 7.84 6.16
N LYS A 196 -46.22 8.87 5.89
CA LYS A 196 -46.74 10.23 5.59
C LYS A 196 -46.72 10.45 4.07
N LYS A 197 -47.92 10.53 3.50
CA LYS A 197 -48.19 10.86 2.09
C LYS A 197 -47.58 12.22 1.77
N LYS A 198 -46.58 12.28 0.88
CA LYS A 198 -46.16 13.52 0.21
C LYS A 198 -46.87 13.61 -1.14
N LYS A 199 -47.71 14.64 -1.30
CA LYS A 199 -48.26 15.08 -2.59
C LYS A 199 -47.10 15.43 -3.53
N LYS A 200 -47.00 14.72 -4.67
CA LYS A 200 -46.17 15.13 -5.80
C LYS A 200 -46.93 16.21 -6.58
N HIS A 201 -46.34 17.39 -6.71
CA HIS A 201 -46.73 18.33 -7.75
C HIS A 201 -45.99 17.90 -9.03
N ARG A 202 -46.68 17.19 -9.93
CA ARG A 202 -46.26 17.05 -11.33
C ARG A 202 -46.60 18.38 -12.00
N GLN A 203 -45.62 19.00 -12.65
CA GLN A 203 -45.87 20.00 -13.68
C GLN A 203 -45.82 19.26 -15.02
N ASN A 204 -46.96 19.25 -15.71
CA ASN A 204 -47.10 18.77 -17.07
C ASN A 204 -46.44 19.77 -18.02
N LYS A 205 -45.74 19.27 -19.02
CA LYS A 205 -45.49 19.99 -20.26
C LYS A 205 -45.70 19.00 -21.40
N GLU A 206 -46.88 19.08 -21.99
CA GLU A 206 -47.24 18.45 -23.27
C GLU A 206 -46.99 19.48 -24.37
N THR A 207 -46.30 19.07 -25.43
CA THR A 207 -46.54 19.57 -26.80
C THR A 207 -46.21 18.45 -27.79
N ASN A 208 -47.29 17.85 -28.29
CA ASN A 208 -47.58 17.32 -29.62
C ASN A 208 -46.46 17.00 -30.64
N GLU A 209 -46.51 15.74 -31.07
CA GLU A 209 -46.11 15.07 -32.33
C GLU A 209 -46.67 15.76 -33.61
N PRO A 210 -46.10 15.54 -34.82
CA PRO A 210 -46.36 14.30 -35.59
C PRO A 210 -45.20 13.69 -36.41
N ALA A 211 -45.11 12.36 -36.30
CA ALA A 211 -44.70 11.30 -37.22
C ALA A 211 -44.55 11.57 -38.74
N LEU A 212 -43.55 10.91 -39.36
CA LEU A 212 -43.62 10.35 -40.72
C LEU A 212 -42.64 9.17 -40.95
N VAL A 213 -43.18 7.94 -41.06
CA VAL A 213 -42.95 6.87 -42.09
C VAL A 213 -41.55 6.21 -42.23
N ASP A 214 -41.36 4.97 -41.75
CA ASP A 214 -41.33 3.63 -42.43
C ASP A 214 -39.99 3.37 -43.20
N GLN A 215 -39.32 2.20 -43.25
CA GLN A 215 -39.73 0.79 -43.27
C GLN A 215 -38.50 -0.17 -43.14
N ASP A 216 -38.78 -1.48 -43.09
CA ASP A 216 -37.99 -2.63 -42.62
C ASP A 216 -36.93 -3.29 -43.57
N GLY A 217 -36.11 -4.17 -42.97
CA GLY A 217 -35.53 -5.41 -43.56
C GLY A 217 -34.17 -5.27 -44.28
N SER A 218 -33.26 -6.24 -44.36
CA SER A 218 -33.11 -7.62 -43.87
C SER A 218 -31.68 -8.10 -44.22
N THR A 219 -31.17 -9.13 -43.51
CA THR A 219 -30.25 -10.22 -43.97
C THR A 219 -28.81 -9.95 -44.46
N SER A 220 -27.82 -10.59 -43.79
CA SER A 220 -26.78 -11.52 -44.32
C SER A 220 -25.51 -11.48 -43.43
N GLU A 221 -25.24 -12.46 -42.58
CA GLU A 221 -24.43 -13.68 -42.83
C GLU A 221 -22.94 -13.46 -43.18
N LEU A 222 -22.07 -14.06 -42.33
CA LEU A 222 -20.71 -14.57 -42.59
C LEU A 222 -19.61 -13.51 -42.89
N SER A 223 -18.36 -13.57 -42.45
CA SER A 223 -17.49 -14.66 -41.98
C SER A 223 -16.27 -14.08 -41.25
N ASP A 224 -15.68 -14.90 -40.39
CA ASP A 224 -14.37 -14.75 -39.75
C ASP A 224 -13.24 -14.35 -40.71
N THR A 225 -12.34 -13.46 -40.28
CA THR A 225 -10.90 -13.58 -40.59
C THR A 225 -10.05 -12.95 -39.49
N GLU A 226 -9.27 -13.80 -38.85
CA GLU A 226 -8.16 -13.46 -37.95
C GLU A 226 -7.08 -12.67 -38.70
N LYS A 227 -6.51 -11.63 -38.07
CA LYS A 227 -5.23 -11.07 -38.49
C LYS A 227 -4.26 -11.05 -37.30
N LYS A 228 -3.52 -12.15 -37.18
CA LYS A 228 -2.30 -12.25 -36.38
C LYS A 228 -1.19 -11.46 -37.09
N PHE A 229 -0.64 -10.45 -36.43
CA PHE A 229 0.55 -9.72 -36.87
C PHE A 229 1.77 -10.36 -36.19
N ASN A 230 2.39 -11.33 -36.86
CA ASN A 230 3.72 -11.84 -36.55
C ASN A 230 4.71 -11.20 -37.53
N GLN A 231 5.73 -10.52 -37.02
CA GLN A 231 6.93 -10.20 -37.79
C GLN A 231 8.13 -10.88 -37.13
N SER A 232 8.67 -11.86 -37.84
CA SER A 232 9.98 -12.46 -37.63
C SER A 232 10.87 -12.14 -38.82
N PHE A 233 12.13 -11.82 -38.50
CA PHE A 233 13.32 -11.51 -39.30
C PHE A 233 13.51 -12.27 -40.63
N PRO A 234 14.37 -11.71 -41.51
CA PRO A 234 15.33 -12.50 -42.27
C PRO A 234 16.79 -12.17 -41.90
N ALA A 235 17.57 -13.23 -41.77
CA ALA A 235 19.03 -13.25 -41.67
C ALA A 235 19.63 -13.72 -42.99
N GLN A 236 20.80 -13.16 -43.38
CA GLN A 236 21.86 -13.76 -44.21
C GLN A 236 23.18 -13.06 -43.76
N ASN A 237 24.14 -13.75 -43.13
CA ASN A 237 25.35 -14.43 -43.68
C ASN A 237 26.19 -13.49 -44.57
N SER A 238 27.53 -13.37 -44.53
CA SER A 238 28.70 -14.12 -44.01
C SER A 238 29.91 -13.16 -44.11
N GLU A 239 30.96 -13.21 -43.27
CA GLU A 239 32.33 -13.73 -43.58
C GLU A 239 33.21 -13.27 -42.38
N ASN A 240 33.79 -14.19 -41.58
CA ASN A 240 35.16 -14.73 -41.70
C ASN A 240 36.26 -13.69 -41.90
N GLU A 241 37.03 -13.40 -40.84
CA GLU A 241 38.50 -13.37 -40.93
C GLU A 241 39.12 -13.50 -39.53
N GLU A 242 39.87 -14.58 -39.37
CA GLU A 242 40.72 -14.93 -38.23
C GLU A 242 41.98 -14.06 -38.26
N HIS A 243 42.36 -13.48 -37.13
CA HIS A 243 43.73 -13.01 -36.92
C HIS A 243 44.31 -13.70 -35.68
N ASP A 244 44.93 -14.85 -35.94
CA ASP A 244 46.02 -15.39 -35.13
C ASP A 244 47.27 -14.51 -35.33
N SER A 245 47.84 -14.02 -34.23
CA SER A 245 49.27 -13.73 -34.17
C SER A 245 49.79 -13.97 -32.74
N ASP A 246 50.20 -15.21 -32.56
CA ASP A 246 51.41 -15.68 -31.91
C ASP A 246 51.93 -14.95 -30.65
N PHE A 247 51.53 -15.61 -29.57
CA PHE A 247 52.17 -15.75 -28.28
C PHE A 247 53.30 -16.80 -28.36
N PHE A 248 54.58 -16.41 -28.55
CA PHE A 248 55.78 -16.94 -27.85
C PHE A 248 57.13 -16.40 -28.40
N ILE A 249 57.95 -15.85 -27.49
CA ILE A 249 59.41 -16.00 -27.29
C ILE A 249 60.36 -15.76 -28.48
N GLU A 250 61.21 -14.72 -28.39
CA GLU A 250 62.60 -14.81 -27.86
C GLU A 250 63.14 -13.43 -27.43
#